data_AF-A0A7S0V274-F1
#
_entry.id   AF-A0A7S0V274-F1
#
_cell.length_a   1.000
_cell.length_b   1.000
_cell.length_c   1.000
_cell.angle_alpha   90.00
_cell.angle_beta   90.00
_cell.angle_gamma   90.00
#
_symmetry.space_group_name_H-M   'P 1'
#
loop_
_entity.id
_entity.type
_entity.pdbx_description
1 polymer ?
#
loop_
_entity_poly.entity_id
_entity_poly.type
_entity_poly.pdbx_seq_one_letter_code
_entity_poly.pdbx_strand_id
1 'polypeptide(L)'
;MTFAASKPVVKVGRIAGQFGKPRSSPIETIDGVTLPSYRGDNINGMDFTTESRIPDPERLTQAYSQSAATLNLLRAFSQGGYANLANVHRWMLGFVDRSPQGE
;
A
#
# COMPACT_ATOMS: atom_id res chain seq x y z
N MET A 1 -2.18 -20.80 -7.24
CA MET A 1 -3.32 -20.84 -6.32
C MET A 1 -4.60 -21.30 -7.02
N THR A 2 -5.26 -20.49 -7.86
CA THR A 2 -6.51 -20.90 -8.54
C THR A 2 -6.36 -22.18 -9.38
N PHE A 3 -5.28 -22.29 -10.16
CA PHE A 3 -5.01 -23.47 -10.99
C PHE A 3 -4.67 -24.71 -10.15
N ALA A 4 -3.66 -24.62 -9.27
CA ALA A 4 -3.22 -25.75 -8.47
C ALA A 4 -4.24 -26.24 -7.43
N ALA A 5 -5.08 -25.35 -6.87
CA ALA A 5 -6.07 -25.71 -5.87
C ALA A 5 -7.45 -26.03 -6.48
N SER A 6 -7.63 -25.83 -7.79
CA SER A 6 -8.92 -25.96 -8.51
C SER A 6 -10.09 -25.27 -7.80
N LYS A 7 -9.83 -24.15 -7.13
CA LYS A 7 -10.81 -23.39 -6.34
C LYS A 7 -10.76 -21.90 -6.68
N PRO A 8 -11.92 -21.21 -6.70
CA PRO A 8 -11.96 -19.75 -6.82
C PRO A 8 -11.12 -19.07 -5.73
N VAL A 9 -10.43 -17.99 -6.08
CA VAL A 9 -9.63 -17.20 -5.14
C VAL A 9 -10.16 -15.77 -5.13
N VAL A 10 -10.51 -15.29 -3.94
CA VAL A 10 -10.89 -13.90 -3.72
C VAL A 10 -9.62 -13.06 -3.57
N LYS A 11 -9.52 -11.99 -4.36
CA LYS A 11 -8.36 -11.09 -4.38
C LYS A 11 -8.66 -9.88 -3.52
N VAL A 12 -7.93 -9.72 -2.41
CA VAL A 12 -8.10 -8.61 -1.46
C VAL A 12 -6.77 -7.85 -1.34
N GLY A 13 -6.76 -6.58 -1.75
CA GLY A 13 -5.58 -5.72 -1.67
C GLY A 13 -5.55 -4.90 -0.38
N ARG A 14 -4.38 -4.81 0.27
CA ARG A 14 -4.13 -3.82 1.33
C ARG A 14 -3.74 -2.49 0.69
N ILE A 15 -4.74 -1.75 0.20
CA ILE A 15 -4.56 -0.56 -0.63
C ILE A 15 -5.67 0.46 -0.33
N ALA A 16 -5.54 1.70 -0.84
CA ALA A 16 -6.55 2.75 -0.75
C ALA A 16 -7.02 3.06 0.69
N GLY A 17 -6.05 3.22 1.61
CA GLY A 17 -6.37 3.57 3.00
C GLY A 17 -5.35 3.06 4.04
N GLN A 18 -4.40 2.20 3.64
CA GLN A 18 -3.39 1.61 4.53
C GLN A 18 -2.26 2.59 4.91
N PHE A 19 -2.60 3.80 5.36
CA PHE A 19 -1.64 4.84 5.73
C PHE A 19 -1.16 4.70 7.17
N GLY A 20 -2.07 4.46 8.11
CA GLY A 20 -1.75 4.38 9.53
C GLY A 20 -0.83 3.20 9.87
N LYS A 21 0.11 3.43 10.79
CA LYS A 21 1.10 2.48 11.27
C LYS A 21 1.13 2.49 12.81
N PRO A 22 0.71 1.39 13.50
CA PRO A 22 0.95 1.28 14.93
C PRO A 22 2.45 1.22 15.20
N ARG A 23 2.88 1.80 16.32
CA ARG A 23 4.27 1.81 16.76
C ARG A 23 4.36 1.27 18.17
N SER A 24 5.38 0.45 18.43
CA SER A 24 5.63 -0.10 19.77
C SER A 24 5.99 0.98 20.79
N SER A 25 6.56 2.10 20.33
CA SER A 25 6.91 3.27 21.15
C SER A 25 6.26 4.54 20.60
N PRO A 26 5.75 5.45 21.46
CA PRO A 26 5.23 6.74 21.03
C PRO A 26 6.32 7.70 20.56
N ILE A 27 7.57 7.46 20.91
CA ILE A 27 8.74 8.31 20.60
C ILE A 27 9.85 7.51 19.90
N GLU A 28 10.67 8.22 19.15
CA GLU A 28 11.82 7.73 18.40
C GLU A 28 13.01 8.65 18.67
N THR A 29 14.15 8.06 19.01
CA THR A 29 15.39 8.80 19.29
C THR A 29 16.44 8.44 18.24
N ILE A 30 16.97 9.44 17.55
CA ILE A 30 18.05 9.31 16.56
C ILE A 30 19.12 10.32 16.92
N ASP A 31 20.37 9.86 17.03
CA ASP A 31 21.55 10.70 17.34
C ASP A 31 21.34 11.64 18.55
N GLY A 32 20.67 11.14 19.59
CA GLY A 32 20.39 11.88 20.83
C GLY A 32 19.17 12.82 20.77
N VAL A 33 18.57 13.04 19.60
CA VAL A 33 17.35 13.84 19.43
C VAL A 33 16.13 12.93 19.53
N THR A 34 15.14 13.33 20.33
CA THR A 34 13.91 12.53 20.55
C THR A 34 12.69 13.26 20.00
N LEU A 35 11.95 12.60 19.10
CA LEU A 35 10.74 13.12 18.46
C LEU A 35 9.60 12.09 18.55
N PRO A 36 8.33 12.49 18.34
CA PRO A 36 7.24 11.55 18.17
C PRO A 36 7.53 10.56 17.03
N SER A 37 7.20 9.29 17.23
CA SER A 37 7.31 8.27 16.19
C SER A 37 6.44 8.62 14.98
N TYR A 38 6.93 8.35 13.77
CA TYR A 38 6.10 8.36 12.57
C TYR A 38 4.99 7.30 12.69
N ARG A 39 3.73 7.69 12.46
CA ARG A 39 2.55 6.85 12.63
C ARG A 39 1.76 6.63 11.34
N GLY A 40 2.33 6.98 10.19
CA GLY A 40 1.66 6.92 8.91
C GLY A 40 1.26 8.30 8.40
N ASP A 41 1.19 8.42 7.08
CA ASP A 41 1.02 9.71 6.39
C ASP A 41 -0.30 10.41 6.72
N ASN A 42 -1.30 9.66 7.19
CA ASN A 42 -2.58 10.19 7.64
C ASN A 42 -2.55 10.76 9.07
N ILE A 43 -1.39 10.69 9.75
CA ILE A 43 -1.19 11.22 11.11
C ILE A 43 -0.08 12.26 11.11
N ASN A 44 1.13 11.91 10.69
CA ASN A 44 2.30 12.80 10.65
C ASN A 44 3.24 12.45 9.49
N GLY A 45 4.28 13.26 9.28
CA GLY A 45 5.26 13.06 8.21
C GLY A 45 6.37 12.06 8.59
N MET A 46 6.95 11.45 7.55
CA MET A 46 8.03 10.47 7.70
C MET A 46 9.35 11.12 8.13
N ASP A 47 9.62 12.33 7.65
CA ASP A 47 10.84 13.08 7.92
C ASP A 47 11.07 13.24 9.43
N PHE A 48 12.32 13.08 9.87
CA PHE A 48 12.71 13.19 11.28
C PHE A 48 13.00 14.66 11.65
N THR A 49 11.97 15.50 11.54
CA THR A 49 12.00 16.90 11.98
C THR A 49 10.85 17.17 12.94
N THR A 50 11.01 18.17 13.80
CA THR A 50 9.99 18.53 14.79
C THR A 50 8.66 18.84 14.11
N GLU A 51 8.68 19.61 13.02
CA GLU A 51 7.51 20.05 12.28
C GLU A 51 6.80 18.87 11.61
N SER A 52 7.58 17.97 10.98
CA SER A 52 7.04 16.78 10.30
C SER A 52 6.37 15.81 11.28
N ARG A 53 6.93 15.66 12.48
CA ARG A 53 6.45 14.67 13.47
C ARG A 53 5.24 15.12 14.28
N ILE A 54 4.85 16.40 14.22
CA ILE A 54 3.61 16.89 14.84
C ILE A 54 2.40 16.27 14.11
N PRO A 55 1.47 15.63 14.83
CA PRO A 55 0.24 15.15 14.23
C PRO A 55 -0.60 16.28 13.63
N ASP A 56 -1.06 16.10 12.40
CA ASP A 56 -1.85 17.09 11.67
C ASP A 56 -3.19 16.47 11.22
N PRO A 57 -4.34 16.95 11.71
CA PRO A 57 -5.65 16.40 11.36
C PRO A 57 -6.03 16.61 9.89
N GLU A 58 -5.48 17.61 9.18
CA GLU A 58 -5.77 17.84 7.76
C GLU A 58 -5.29 16.68 6.88
N ARG A 59 -4.31 15.91 7.36
CA ARG A 59 -3.84 14.68 6.71
C ARG A 59 -4.92 13.60 6.60
N LEU A 60 -5.97 13.65 7.41
CA LEU A 60 -7.11 12.74 7.29
C LEU A 60 -7.88 13.01 5.99
N THR A 61 -8.09 14.28 5.66
CA THR A 61 -8.74 14.70 4.41
C THR A 61 -7.87 14.34 3.21
N GLN A 62 -6.56 14.56 3.31
CA GLN A 62 -5.61 14.16 2.26
C GLN A 62 -5.62 12.64 2.03
N ALA A 63 -5.57 11.85 3.11
CA ALA A 63 -5.64 10.39 3.05
C ALA A 63 -6.95 9.91 2.43
N TYR A 64 -8.07 10.57 2.74
CA TYR A 64 -9.37 10.28 2.09
C TYR A 64 -9.30 10.51 0.58
N SER A 65 -8.83 11.69 0.14
CA SER A 65 -8.74 12.02 -1.29
C SER A 65 -7.84 11.03 -2.05
N GLN A 66 -6.68 10.67 -1.48
CA GLN A 66 -5.78 9.68 -2.06
C GLN A 66 -6.42 8.28 -2.11
N SER A 67 -7.15 7.89 -1.07
CA SER A 67 -7.90 6.61 -1.03
C SER A 67 -8.95 6.56 -2.13
N ALA A 68 -9.76 7.62 -2.27
CA ALA A 68 -10.81 7.72 -3.26
C ALA A 68 -10.24 7.66 -4.69
N ALA A 69 -9.19 8.42 -4.98
CA ALA A 69 -8.52 8.40 -6.28
C ALA A 69 -7.93 7.02 -6.61
N THR A 70 -7.24 6.39 -5.65
CA THR A 70 -6.66 5.06 -5.81
C THR A 70 -7.74 4.01 -6.07
N LEU A 71 -8.83 4.04 -5.30
CA LEU A 71 -9.93 3.10 -5.46
C LEU A 71 -10.67 3.29 -6.79
N ASN A 72 -10.85 4.54 -7.23
CA ASN A 72 -11.45 4.83 -8.53
C ASN A 72 -10.63 4.22 -9.67
N LEU A 73 -9.30 4.39 -9.63
CA LEU A 73 -8.39 3.80 -10.62
C LEU A 73 -8.44 2.25 -10.59
N LEU A 74 -8.45 1.64 -9.40
CA LEU A 74 -8.57 0.18 -9.26
C LEU A 74 -9.90 -0.36 -9.82
N ARG A 75 -10.99 0.38 -9.65
CA ARG A 75 -12.30 0.03 -10.24
C ARG A 75 -12.23 0.11 -11.76
N ALA A 76 -11.69 1.20 -12.30
CA ALA A 76 -11.50 1.36 -13.74
C ALA A 76 -10.66 0.22 -14.33
N PHE A 77 -9.60 -0.21 -13.64
CA PHE A 77 -8.76 -1.33 -14.06
C PHE A 77 -9.46 -2.69 -13.96
N SER A 78 -10.18 -2.95 -12.87
CA SER A 78 -10.86 -4.24 -12.68
C SER A 78 -12.06 -4.45 -13.59
N GLN A 79 -12.72 -3.37 -14.05
CA GLN A 79 -13.89 -3.42 -14.92
C GLN A 79 -13.55 -3.13 -16.40
N GLY A 80 -12.60 -2.23 -16.66
CA GLY A 80 -12.20 -1.80 -17.99
C GLY A 80 -11.13 -2.70 -18.58
N GLY A 81 -11.52 -3.89 -19.07
CA GLY A 81 -10.86 -4.73 -20.10
C GLY A 81 -9.35 -5.04 -20.00
N TYR A 82 -8.49 -4.03 -19.92
CA TYR A 82 -7.02 -4.11 -19.94
C TYR A 82 -6.43 -4.68 -18.64
N ALA A 83 -7.04 -4.39 -17.48
CA ALA A 83 -6.64 -4.95 -16.18
C ALA A 83 -7.69 -5.94 -15.63
N ASN A 84 -8.41 -6.60 -16.55
CA ASN A 84 -9.13 -7.82 -16.21
C ASN A 84 -8.15 -8.76 -15.51
N LEU A 85 -8.42 -9.06 -14.24
CA LEU A 85 -7.61 -9.93 -13.42
C LEU A 85 -7.46 -11.36 -13.99
N ALA A 86 -8.18 -11.69 -15.08
CA ALA A 86 -7.97 -12.88 -15.90
C ALA A 86 -6.68 -12.81 -16.75
N ASN A 87 -6.21 -11.63 -17.17
CA ASN A 87 -4.98 -11.45 -17.95
C ASN A 87 -3.69 -11.51 -17.11
N VAL A 88 -3.80 -11.54 -15.78
CA VAL A 88 -2.67 -11.65 -14.83
C VAL A 88 -1.80 -12.88 -15.10
N HIS A 89 -2.40 -13.95 -15.64
CA HIS A 89 -1.66 -15.15 -16.02
C HIS A 89 -0.59 -14.86 -17.09
N ARG A 90 -0.87 -13.94 -18.02
CA ARG A 90 0.05 -13.56 -19.10
C ARG A 90 1.25 -12.76 -18.58
N TRP A 91 1.05 -11.90 -17.58
CA TRP A 91 2.14 -11.18 -16.91
C TRP A 91 2.99 -12.10 -16.03
N MET A 92 2.36 -13.10 -15.40
CA MET A 92 3.07 -14.09 -14.58
C MET A 92 3.98 -14.99 -15.45
N LEU A 93 3.52 -15.41 -16.63
CA LEU A 93 4.31 -16.21 -17.56
C LEU A 93 5.61 -15.48 -17.96
N GLY A 94 5.53 -14.19 -18.30
CA GLY A 94 6.73 -13.39 -18.60
C GLY A 94 7.65 -13.10 -17.41
N PHE A 95 7.25 -13.42 -16.18
CA PHE A 95 8.12 -13.37 -15.00
C PHE A 95 8.84 -14.70 -14.76
N VAL A 96 8.12 -15.83 -14.89
CA VAL A 96 8.68 -17.19 -14.71
C VAL A 96 9.72 -17.52 -15.78
N ASP A 97 9.48 -17.10 -17.02
CA ASP A 97 10.41 -17.26 -18.15
C ASP A 97 11.77 -16.56 -17.94
N ARG A 98 11.82 -15.61 -16.99
CA ARG A 98 13.03 -14.86 -16.61
C ARG A 98 13.55 -15.22 -15.22
N SER A 99 13.03 -16.29 -14.60
CA SER A 99 13.45 -16.72 -13.27
C SER A 99 14.20 -18.06 -13.31
N PRO A 100 15.02 -18.38 -12.30
CA PRO A 100 15.73 -19.66 -12.20
C PRO A 100 14.81 -20.90 -12.11
N GLN A 101 13.50 -20.69 -11.99
CA GLN A 101 12.49 -21.75 -11.95
C GLN A 101 11.84 -21.99 -13.33
N GLY A 102 12.29 -21.26 -14.36
CA GLY A 102 11.90 -21.43 -15.76
C GLY A 102 12.87 -22.28 -16.58
N GLU A 103 14.07 -22.59 -16.05
CA GLU A 103 14.93 -23.70 -16.53
C GLU A 103 14.45 -25.04 -15.96
#